data_AF-A0A5S4GU81-F1
#
_entry.id   AF-A0A5S4GU81-F1
#
_cell.length_a   1.000
_cell.length_b   1.000
_cell.length_c   1.000
_cell.angle_alpha   90.00
_cell.angle_beta   90.00
_cell.angle_gamma   90.00
#
_symmetry.space_group_name_H-M   'P 1'
#
loop_
_entity.id
_entity.type
_entity.pdbx_description
1 polymer ?
#
loop_
_entity_poly.entity_id
_entity_poly.type
_entity_poly.pdbx_seq_one_letter_code
_entity_poly.pdbx_strand_id
1 'polypeptide(L)'
;MDLTDDLPDASRRLAPTNVNGRAWGTVAVLLGLGTIYATSVPGWHFMWLMLVAIGWLLFGGGWLIVLGASLVRRGRRGALRRNWRFWAVPPLVVALVGSLVYVGAPVRMRFELSRGSLDLFAKKVSEGTSQGKRNRIGLYPVKYLEGSRRAFGFMIEDAGLFGSYGFAWSPNGEPDIDSPGSYRHLDGPWYIWIDEW
;
A
#
# COMPACT_ATOMS: atom_id res chain seq x y z
N MET A 1 -34.75 64.60 -9.08
CA MET A 1 -34.00 63.74 -10.01
C MET A 1 -32.71 63.42 -9.27
N ASP A 2 -32.78 62.38 -8.45
CA ASP A 2 -31.74 61.99 -7.49
C ASP A 2 -30.92 60.87 -8.15
N LEU A 3 -29.60 61.05 -8.19
CA LEU A 3 -28.67 60.34 -9.08
C LEU A 3 -27.78 59.39 -8.26
N THR A 4 -28.37 58.66 -7.33
CA THR A 4 -27.66 57.81 -6.35
C THR A 4 -28.05 56.33 -6.38
N ASP A 5 -28.83 55.88 -7.36
CA ASP A 5 -29.47 54.56 -7.34
C ASP A 5 -28.71 53.42 -8.07
N ASP A 6 -27.46 53.61 -8.50
CA ASP A 6 -26.73 52.58 -9.25
C ASP A 6 -25.28 52.41 -8.78
N LEU A 7 -25.12 52.00 -7.52
CA LEU A 7 -23.92 51.27 -7.12
C LEU A 7 -24.24 49.77 -7.15
N PRO A 8 -23.80 49.02 -8.19
CA PRO A 8 -23.94 47.57 -8.18
C PRO A 8 -23.17 47.03 -6.98
N ASP A 9 -23.94 46.44 -6.07
CA ASP A 9 -23.55 45.77 -4.85
C ASP A 9 -22.32 44.88 -5.09
N ALA A 10 -21.13 45.44 -4.84
CA ALA A 10 -19.84 44.78 -4.97
C ALA A 10 -19.60 43.78 -3.82
N SER A 11 -20.67 43.28 -3.20
CA SER A 11 -20.63 42.03 -2.45
C SER A 11 -20.45 40.86 -3.42
N ARG A 12 -19.23 40.73 -3.97
CA ARG A 12 -18.66 39.43 -4.30
C ARG A 12 -18.70 38.61 -3.01
N ARG A 13 -19.83 37.96 -2.78
CA ARG A 13 -19.96 36.78 -1.94
C ARG A 13 -19.03 35.75 -2.54
N LEU A 14 -17.76 35.81 -2.15
CA LEU A 14 -16.87 34.67 -2.23
C LEU A 14 -17.57 33.60 -1.42
N ALA A 15 -18.29 32.73 -2.12
CA ALA A 15 -18.90 31.54 -1.53
C ALA A 15 -17.83 30.94 -0.61
N PRO A 16 -18.12 30.74 0.69
CA PRO A 16 -17.16 30.06 1.54
C PRO A 16 -16.93 28.71 0.87
N THR A 17 -15.75 28.55 0.29
CA THR A 17 -15.27 27.26 -0.18
C THR A 17 -15.16 26.45 1.09
N ASN A 18 -16.26 25.78 1.44
CA ASN A 18 -16.29 24.74 2.43
C ASN A 18 -15.42 23.64 1.86
N VAL A 19 -14.11 23.76 2.10
CA VAL A 19 -13.15 22.70 1.90
C VAL A 19 -13.59 21.62 2.87
N ASN A 20 -14.46 20.73 2.38
CA ASN A 20 -15.12 19.72 3.18
C ASN A 20 -14.05 18.81 3.75
N GLY A 21 -13.70 18.99 5.02
CA GLY A 21 -12.64 18.23 5.66
C GLY A 21 -12.87 16.72 5.63
N ARG A 22 -14.14 16.31 5.50
CA ARG A 22 -14.57 14.93 5.27
C ARG A 22 -14.07 14.39 3.92
N ALA A 23 -14.12 15.17 2.85
CA ALA A 23 -13.67 14.72 1.53
C ALA A 23 -12.15 14.46 1.50
N TRP A 24 -11.36 15.36 2.11
CA TRP A 24 -9.91 15.17 2.24
C TRP A 24 -9.56 13.96 3.11
N GLY A 25 -10.29 13.76 4.21
CA GLY A 25 -10.16 12.56 5.05
C GLY A 25 -10.46 11.28 4.27
N THR A 26 -11.56 11.26 3.50
CA THR A 26 -11.92 10.11 2.65
C THR A 26 -10.84 9.82 1.62
N VAL A 27 -10.31 10.84 0.93
CA VAL A 27 -9.22 10.66 -0.05
C VAL A 27 -7.96 10.11 0.62
N ALA A 28 -7.56 10.63 1.79
CA ALA A 28 -6.42 10.11 2.53
C ALA A 28 -6.62 8.64 2.97
N VAL A 29 -7.82 8.28 3.41
CA VAL A 29 -8.15 6.89 3.76
C VAL A 29 -8.10 5.99 2.53
N LEU A 30 -8.63 6.41 1.39
CA LEU A 30 -8.59 5.64 0.14
C LEU A 30 -7.14 5.46 -0.36
N LEU A 31 -6.32 6.51 -0.32
CA LEU A 31 -4.90 6.42 -0.66
C LEU A 31 -4.14 5.50 0.29
N GLY A 32 -4.45 5.56 1.59
CA GLY A 32 -3.88 4.67 2.60
C GLY A 32 -4.25 3.20 2.37
N LEU A 33 -5.52 2.91 2.10
CA LEU A 33 -5.98 1.57 1.74
C LEU A 33 -5.32 1.07 0.45
N GLY A 34 -5.18 1.93 -0.56
CA GLY A 34 -4.44 1.63 -1.78
C GLY A 34 -2.97 1.32 -1.53
N THR A 35 -2.33 2.04 -0.60
CA THR A 35 -0.93 1.80 -0.20
C THR A 35 -0.79 0.44 0.49
N ILE A 36 -1.69 0.12 1.42
CA ILE A 36 -1.73 -1.18 2.12
C ILE A 36 -1.93 -2.30 1.11
N TYR A 37 -2.83 -2.13 0.14
CA TYR A 37 -3.05 -3.12 -0.91
C TYR A 37 -1.80 -3.31 -1.78
N ALA A 38 -1.19 -2.23 -2.25
CA ALA A 38 0.00 -2.26 -3.11
C ALA A 38 1.22 -2.89 -2.40
N THR A 39 1.30 -2.77 -1.08
CA THR A 39 2.37 -3.32 -0.24
C THR A 39 2.05 -4.69 0.35
N SER A 40 0.83 -5.22 0.12
CA SER A 40 0.40 -6.53 0.64
C SER A 40 1.04 -7.72 -0.07
N VAL A 41 1.69 -7.50 -1.21
CA VAL A 41 2.38 -8.53 -1.99
C VAL A 41 3.89 -8.44 -1.73
N PRO A 42 4.57 -9.57 -1.46
CA PRO A 42 6.04 -9.60 -1.35
C PRO A 42 6.65 -8.97 -2.61
N GLY A 43 7.54 -8.00 -2.46
CA GLY A 43 8.15 -7.30 -3.60
C GLY A 43 7.45 -6.01 -4.06
N TRP A 44 6.26 -5.72 -3.51
CA TRP A 44 5.45 -4.56 -3.82
C TRP A 44 4.92 -4.49 -5.27
N HIS A 45 3.65 -4.16 -5.45
CA HIS A 45 3.10 -3.90 -6.78
C HIS A 45 3.54 -2.54 -7.30
N PHE A 46 4.61 -2.50 -8.09
CA PHE A 46 5.25 -1.26 -8.53
C PHE A 46 4.28 -0.27 -9.20
N MET A 47 3.49 -0.74 -10.18
CA MET A 47 2.56 0.13 -10.91
C MET A 47 1.53 0.78 -9.97
N TRP A 48 1.02 0.02 -9.00
CA TRP A 48 0.10 0.52 -7.98
C TRP A 48 0.79 1.46 -6.99
N LEU A 49 2.00 1.14 -6.54
CA LEU A 49 2.78 2.02 -5.67
C LEU A 49 3.07 3.36 -6.34
N MET A 50 3.43 3.37 -7.62
CA MET A 50 3.72 4.61 -8.34
C MET A 50 2.46 5.49 -8.46
N LEU A 51 1.31 4.89 -8.80
CA LEU A 51 0.03 5.61 -8.84
C LEU A 51 -0.35 6.17 -7.47
N VAL A 52 -0.18 5.38 -6.42
CA VAL A 52 -0.48 5.79 -5.04
C VAL A 52 0.51 6.85 -4.56
N ALA A 53 1.79 6.76 -4.92
CA ALA A 53 2.82 7.76 -4.59
C ALA A 53 2.55 9.09 -5.30
N ILE A 54 2.17 9.08 -6.58
CA ILE A 54 1.73 10.27 -7.30
C ILE A 54 0.48 10.86 -6.63
N GLY A 55 -0.48 10.02 -6.24
CA GLY A 55 -1.66 10.43 -5.48
C GLY A 55 -1.29 11.13 -4.17
N TRP A 56 -0.34 10.57 -3.41
CA TRP A 56 0.19 11.17 -2.18
C TRP A 56 0.93 12.49 -2.43
N LEU A 57 1.71 12.61 -3.51
CA LEU A 57 2.42 13.84 -3.87
C LEU A 57 1.44 14.97 -4.22
N LEU A 58 0.42 14.68 -5.03
CA LEU A 58 -0.60 15.66 -5.40
C LEU A 58 -1.45 16.06 -4.19
N PHE A 59 -1.82 15.10 -3.34
CA PHE A 59 -2.58 15.34 -2.12
C PHE A 59 -1.78 16.16 -1.10
N GLY A 60 -0.53 15.77 -0.84
CA GLY A 60 0.38 16.48 0.05
C GLY A 60 0.72 17.88 -0.46
N GLY A 61 0.99 18.01 -1.76
CA GLY A 61 1.26 19.29 -2.41
C GLY A 61 0.06 20.24 -2.31
N GLY A 62 -1.15 19.76 -2.64
CA GLY A 62 -2.38 20.53 -2.49
C GLY A 62 -2.63 20.94 -1.03
N TRP A 63 -2.40 20.03 -0.08
CA TRP A 63 -2.53 20.33 1.34
C TRP A 63 -1.52 21.39 1.81
N LEU A 64 -0.26 21.31 1.39
CA LEU A 64 0.78 22.30 1.71
C LEU A 64 0.48 23.68 1.12
N ILE A 65 -0.04 23.75 -0.11
CA ILE A 65 -0.47 25.01 -0.73
C ILE A 65 -1.61 25.64 0.07
N VAL A 66 -2.61 24.83 0.46
CA VAL A 66 -3.74 25.30 1.28
C VAL A 66 -3.30 25.72 2.69
N LEU A 67 -2.37 24.98 3.30
CA LEU A 67 -1.77 25.32 4.59
C LEU A 67 -1.00 26.64 4.49
N GLY A 68 -0.09 26.77 3.52
CA GLY A 68 0.72 27.96 3.28
C GLY A 68 -0.15 29.19 3.03
N ALA A 69 -1.15 29.07 2.16
CA ALA A 69 -2.12 30.14 1.90
C ALA A 69 -2.93 30.54 3.16
N SER A 70 -3.23 29.58 4.04
CA SER A 70 -3.93 29.84 5.30
C SER A 70 -3.06 30.52 6.36
N LEU A 71 -1.75 30.23 6.38
CA LEU A 71 -0.77 30.82 7.29
C LEU A 71 -0.40 32.25 6.90
N VAL A 72 -0.30 32.54 5.60
CA VAL A 72 0.00 33.89 5.05
C VAL A 72 -1.18 34.84 5.28
N ARG A 73 -2.43 34.35 5.22
CA ARG A 73 -3.62 35.15 5.52
C ARG A 73 -3.83 35.28 7.04
N ARG A 74 -3.21 36.31 7.64
CA ARG A 74 -3.24 36.65 9.09
C ARG A 74 -4.62 36.54 9.78
N GLY A 75 -5.73 36.73 9.07
CA GLY A 75 -7.10 36.61 9.61
C GLY A 75 -7.65 35.19 9.82
N ARG A 76 -6.96 34.14 9.38
CA ARG A 76 -7.47 32.74 9.46
C ARG A 76 -6.86 31.89 10.58
N ARG A 77 -6.03 32.45 11.46
CA ARG A 77 -5.45 31.72 12.61
C ARG A 77 -6.52 31.15 13.56
N GLY A 78 -7.65 31.85 13.73
CA GLY A 78 -8.81 31.35 14.48
C GLY A 78 -9.49 30.14 13.83
N ALA A 79 -9.55 30.11 12.50
CA ALA A 79 -10.07 28.97 11.74
C ALA A 79 -9.10 27.77 11.78
N LEU A 80 -7.80 28.02 11.84
CA LEU A 80 -6.77 26.99 12.01
C LEU A 80 -6.93 26.26 13.34
N ARG A 81 -7.13 27.01 14.44
CA ARG A 81 -7.41 26.44 15.77
C ARG A 81 -8.73 25.67 15.82
N ARG A 82 -9.79 26.19 15.20
CA ARG A 82 -11.11 25.55 15.21
C ARG A 82 -11.15 24.25 14.40
N ASN A 83 -10.32 24.14 13.35
CA ASN A 83 -10.20 22.95 12.51
C ASN A 83 -8.86 22.19 12.67
N TRP A 84 -8.22 22.24 13.85
CA TRP A 84 -6.94 21.53 14.12
C TRP A 84 -6.95 20.06 13.66
N ARG A 85 -8.07 19.35 13.86
CA ARG A 85 -8.23 17.95 13.44
C ARG A 85 -8.06 17.76 11.93
N PHE A 86 -8.52 18.70 11.12
CA PHE A 86 -8.34 18.66 9.67
C PHE A 86 -6.87 18.77 9.25
N TRP A 87 -6.07 19.52 10.03
CA TRP A 87 -4.64 19.69 9.77
C TRP A 87 -3.80 18.54 10.33
N ALA A 88 -4.23 17.93 11.43
CA ALA A 88 -3.51 16.82 12.06
C ALA A 88 -3.78 15.45 11.41
N VAL A 89 -4.97 15.24 10.81
CA VAL A 89 -5.36 13.93 10.24
C VAL A 89 -4.44 13.48 9.09
N PRO A 90 -4.13 14.30 8.07
CA PRO A 90 -3.28 13.86 6.97
C PRO A 90 -1.89 13.35 7.39
N PRO A 91 -1.07 14.08 8.19
CA PRO A 91 0.22 13.56 8.62
C PRO A 91 0.11 12.34 9.54
N LEU A 92 -0.95 12.25 10.36
CA LEU A 92 -1.20 11.06 11.18
C LEU A 92 -1.52 9.83 10.33
N VAL A 93 -2.33 9.97 9.27
CA VAL A 93 -2.61 8.86 8.35
C VAL A 93 -1.35 8.43 7.61
N VAL A 94 -0.54 9.38 7.12
CA VAL A 94 0.74 9.08 6.48
C VAL A 94 1.67 8.33 7.44
N ALA A 95 1.82 8.83 8.67
CA ALA A 95 2.66 8.20 9.68
C ALA A 95 2.18 6.79 10.02
N LEU A 96 0.86 6.60 10.19
CA LEU A 96 0.27 5.30 10.47
C LEU A 96 0.49 4.32 9.32
N VAL A 97 0.13 4.70 8.10
CA VAL A 97 0.29 3.86 6.89
C VAL A 97 1.77 3.53 6.67
N GLY A 98 2.64 4.53 6.76
CA GLY A 98 4.09 4.34 6.64
C GLY A 98 4.64 3.39 7.70
N SER A 99 4.17 3.49 8.95
CA SER A 99 4.57 2.57 10.02
C SER A 99 4.11 1.14 9.74
N LEU A 100 2.86 0.94 9.27
CA LEU A 100 2.34 -0.38 8.91
C LEU A 100 3.15 -1.02 7.78
N VAL A 101 3.48 -0.25 6.75
CA VAL A 101 4.30 -0.69 5.62
C VAL A 101 5.71 -1.03 6.08
N TYR A 102 6.32 -0.19 6.92
CA TYR A 102 7.67 -0.41 7.43
C TYR A 102 7.79 -1.71 8.22
N VAL A 103 6.80 -2.04 9.05
CA VAL A 103 6.78 -3.29 9.83
C VAL A 103 6.44 -4.52 8.96
N GLY A 104 6.06 -4.33 7.69
CA GLY A 104 5.67 -5.42 6.79
C GLY A 104 4.36 -6.10 7.21
N ALA A 105 3.54 -5.43 8.03
CA ALA A 105 2.27 -5.96 8.52
C ALA A 105 1.31 -6.38 7.39
N PRO A 106 1.18 -5.65 6.27
CA PRO A 106 0.33 -6.07 5.16
C PRO A 106 0.74 -7.42 4.55
N VAL A 107 2.05 -7.64 4.39
CA VAL A 107 2.61 -8.88 3.84
C VAL A 107 2.33 -10.04 4.78
N ARG A 108 2.60 -9.86 6.08
CA ARG A 108 2.33 -10.88 7.10
C ARG A 108 0.84 -11.21 7.20
N MET A 109 -0.04 -10.21 7.16
CA MET A 109 -1.48 -10.43 7.24
C MET A 109 -2.00 -11.22 6.03
N ARG A 110 -1.54 -10.91 4.82
CA ARG A 110 -1.93 -11.66 3.61
C ARG A 110 -1.39 -13.09 3.62
N PHE A 111 -0.18 -13.27 4.16
CA PHE A 111 0.43 -14.57 4.36
C PHE A 111 -0.38 -15.41 5.35
N GLU A 112 -0.71 -14.88 6.53
CA GLU A 112 -1.53 -15.56 7.54
C GLU A 112 -2.91 -15.95 7.00
N LEU A 113 -3.57 -15.05 6.24
CA LEU A 113 -4.84 -15.38 5.58
C LEU A 113 -4.70 -16.50 4.53
N SER A 114 -3.53 -16.64 3.93
CA SER A 114 -3.24 -17.69 2.92
C SER A 114 -2.59 -18.94 3.51
N ARG A 115 -2.17 -18.89 4.78
CA ARG A 115 -1.32 -19.90 5.43
C ARG A 115 -1.91 -21.30 5.35
N GLY A 116 -3.20 -21.46 5.66
CA GLY A 116 -3.86 -22.77 5.55
C GLY A 116 -3.82 -23.35 4.13
N SER A 117 -3.97 -22.52 3.10
CA SER A 117 -3.89 -22.97 1.70
C SER A 117 -2.45 -23.28 1.27
N LEU A 118 -1.47 -22.54 1.80
CA LEU A 118 -0.05 -22.74 1.57
C LEU A 118 0.41 -24.04 2.22
N ASP A 119 0.05 -24.29 3.48
CA ASP A 119 0.41 -25.50 4.21
C ASP A 119 -0.24 -26.75 3.58
N LEU A 120 -1.49 -26.67 3.14
CA LEU A 120 -2.14 -27.73 2.38
C LEU A 120 -1.43 -28.02 1.06
N PHE A 121 -0.95 -26.97 0.37
CA PHE A 121 -0.17 -27.12 -0.85
C PHE A 121 1.17 -27.79 -0.56
N ALA A 122 1.90 -27.32 0.45
CA ALA A 122 3.18 -27.88 0.87
C ALA A 122 3.08 -29.36 1.24
N LYS A 123 2.04 -29.73 2.00
CA LYS A 123 1.77 -31.12 2.34
C LYS A 123 1.60 -31.99 1.09
N LYS A 124 0.78 -31.55 0.12
CA LYS A 124 0.57 -32.29 -1.13
C LYS A 124 1.84 -32.44 -1.97
N VAL A 125 2.69 -31.41 -2.02
CA VAL A 125 3.99 -31.48 -2.71
C VAL A 125 4.91 -32.49 -2.02
N SER A 126 5.00 -32.43 -0.69
CA SER A 126 5.86 -33.32 0.10
C SER A 126 5.42 -34.79 0.00
N GLU A 127 4.11 -35.04 -0.07
CA GLU A 127 3.51 -36.37 -0.30
C GLU A 127 3.68 -36.85 -1.75
N GLY A 128 4.15 -35.99 -2.64
CA GLY A 128 4.47 -36.36 -4.02
C GLY A 128 3.34 -36.29 -5.02
N THR A 129 2.27 -35.58 -4.67
CA THR A 129 1.16 -35.35 -5.60
C THR A 129 1.64 -34.43 -6.73
N SER A 130 1.47 -34.86 -7.98
CA SER A 130 1.78 -34.02 -9.14
C SER A 130 0.91 -32.76 -9.12
N GLN A 131 1.55 -31.59 -9.05
CA GLN A 131 0.84 -30.32 -8.84
C GLN A 131 0.26 -29.71 -10.11
N GLY A 132 0.63 -30.22 -11.29
CA GLY A 132 0.26 -29.63 -12.58
C GLY A 132 0.69 -28.16 -12.71
N LYS A 133 0.24 -27.50 -13.78
CA LYS A 133 0.34 -26.03 -13.86
C LYS A 133 -0.78 -25.44 -13.02
N ARG A 134 -0.42 -24.72 -11.96
CA ARG A 134 -1.38 -24.07 -11.06
C ARG A 134 -1.18 -22.56 -11.15
N ASN A 135 -2.23 -21.84 -11.53
CA ASN A 135 -2.17 -20.39 -11.73
C ASN A 135 -2.30 -19.59 -10.43
N ARG A 136 -2.71 -20.22 -9.32
CA ARG A 136 -2.94 -19.54 -8.04
C ARG A 136 -2.84 -20.47 -6.83
N ILE A 137 -2.19 -20.00 -5.76
CA ILE A 137 -2.13 -20.67 -4.44
C ILE A 137 -2.60 -19.66 -3.39
N GLY A 138 -3.75 -19.93 -2.77
CA GLY A 138 -4.39 -18.99 -1.85
C GLY A 138 -4.76 -17.65 -2.50
N LEU A 139 -4.22 -16.56 -1.96
CA LEU A 139 -4.36 -15.20 -2.49
C LEU A 139 -3.23 -14.78 -3.43
N TYR A 140 -2.31 -15.68 -3.78
CA TYR A 140 -1.14 -15.38 -4.60
C TYR A 140 -1.25 -15.99 -6.01
N PRO A 141 -1.25 -15.16 -7.08
CA PRO A 141 -1.09 -15.66 -8.44
C PRO A 141 0.31 -16.23 -8.63
N VAL A 142 0.42 -17.40 -9.26
CA VAL A 142 1.67 -18.14 -9.40
C VAL A 142 2.17 -18.02 -10.84
N LYS A 143 3.38 -17.50 -11.00
CA LYS A 143 4.07 -17.38 -12.29
C LYS A 143 4.70 -18.72 -12.69
N TYR A 144 5.46 -19.31 -11.78
CA TYR A 144 6.04 -20.65 -11.95
C TYR A 144 6.36 -21.29 -10.59
N LEU A 145 6.61 -22.59 -10.63
CA LEU A 145 6.93 -23.46 -9.51
C LEU A 145 8.32 -24.07 -9.75
N GLU A 146 9.15 -24.11 -8.73
CA GLU A 146 10.50 -24.65 -8.80
C GLU A 146 10.83 -25.50 -7.57
N GLY A 147 11.74 -26.48 -7.71
CA GLY A 147 12.20 -27.33 -6.63
C GLY A 147 11.66 -28.76 -6.64
N SER A 148 11.71 -29.40 -5.47
CA SER A 148 11.53 -30.83 -5.26
C SER A 148 10.55 -31.13 -4.11
N ARG A 149 10.37 -32.42 -3.78
CA ARG A 149 9.55 -32.83 -2.63
C ARG A 149 10.14 -32.43 -1.27
N ARG A 150 11.45 -32.13 -1.22
CA ARG A 150 12.16 -31.79 0.02
C ARG A 150 12.13 -30.30 0.31
N ALA A 151 12.27 -29.49 -0.73
CA ALA A 151 12.15 -28.04 -0.69
C ALA A 151 11.61 -27.56 -2.03
N PHE A 152 10.64 -26.65 -2.02
CA PHE A 152 10.07 -26.09 -3.24
C PHE A 152 9.76 -24.61 -3.06
N GLY A 153 9.69 -23.88 -4.16
CA GLY A 153 9.34 -22.47 -4.19
C GLY A 153 8.37 -22.18 -5.32
N PHE A 154 7.67 -21.06 -5.17
CA PHE A 154 6.84 -20.52 -6.24
C PHE A 154 7.01 -19.02 -6.30
N MET A 155 7.09 -18.52 -7.54
CA MET A 155 7.18 -17.09 -7.79
C MET A 155 5.80 -16.51 -8.02
N ILE A 156 5.59 -15.33 -7.44
CA ILE A 156 4.33 -14.63 -7.53
C ILE A 156 4.35 -13.77 -8.80
N GLU A 157 3.23 -13.76 -9.52
CA GLU A 157 3.07 -12.90 -10.68
C GLU A 157 3.01 -11.42 -10.25
N ASP A 158 3.69 -10.54 -11.01
CA ASP A 158 3.75 -9.08 -10.77
C ASP A 158 4.22 -8.66 -9.36
N ALA A 159 5.11 -9.46 -8.77
CA ALA A 159 5.67 -9.26 -7.44
C ALA A 159 7.14 -8.81 -7.54
N GLY A 160 7.42 -7.53 -7.26
CA GLY A 160 8.77 -6.98 -7.33
C GLY A 160 8.94 -5.81 -8.30
N LEU A 161 9.92 -4.94 -8.01
CA LEU A 161 10.32 -3.80 -8.86
C LEU A 161 11.63 -4.06 -9.60
N PHE A 162 12.64 -4.60 -8.90
CA PHE A 162 13.96 -4.95 -9.45
C PHE A 162 14.26 -6.45 -9.38
N GLY A 163 13.22 -7.28 -9.22
CA GLY A 163 13.37 -8.72 -9.06
C GLY A 163 12.03 -9.41 -9.07
N SER A 164 12.04 -10.74 -9.07
CA SER A 164 10.83 -11.53 -8.87
C SER A 164 10.76 -11.96 -7.41
N TYR A 165 9.58 -11.89 -6.79
CA TYR A 165 9.40 -12.30 -5.41
C TYR A 165 8.46 -13.51 -5.33
N GLY A 166 8.76 -14.40 -4.40
CA GLY A 166 8.05 -15.65 -4.20
C GLY A 166 8.04 -16.10 -2.76
N PHE A 167 7.49 -17.28 -2.55
CA PHE A 167 7.64 -18.02 -1.31
C PHE A 167 8.36 -19.34 -1.58
N ALA A 168 9.23 -19.71 -0.66
CA ALA A 168 9.88 -21.00 -0.61
C ALA A 168 9.49 -21.72 0.67
N TRP A 169 9.32 -23.04 0.58
CA TRP A 169 9.02 -23.92 1.68
C TRP A 169 10.17 -24.92 1.84
N SER A 170 10.69 -25.01 3.06
CA SER A 170 11.70 -25.98 3.44
C SER A 170 11.58 -26.30 4.93
N PRO A 171 11.34 -27.58 5.31
CA PRO A 171 11.24 -27.98 6.71
C PRO A 171 12.61 -28.14 7.38
N ASN A 172 13.69 -28.26 6.60
CA ASN A 172 15.04 -28.60 7.09
C ASN A 172 15.99 -27.40 7.13
N GLY A 173 15.47 -26.17 7.21
CA GLY A 173 16.27 -24.94 7.19
C GLY A 173 16.18 -24.22 5.85
N GLU A 174 17.21 -23.46 5.50
CA GLU A 174 17.21 -22.64 4.29
C GLU A 174 16.91 -23.48 3.04
N PRO A 175 15.99 -23.04 2.15
CA PRO A 175 15.61 -23.80 0.97
C PRO A 175 16.80 -23.96 0.01
N ASP A 176 17.19 -25.21 -0.24
CA ASP A 176 18.14 -25.56 -1.30
C ASP A 176 17.36 -25.87 -2.58
N ILE A 177 17.01 -24.80 -3.30
CA ILE A 177 16.36 -24.85 -4.62
C ILE A 177 17.43 -24.42 -5.62
N ASP A 178 17.62 -25.18 -6.70
CA ASP A 178 18.57 -24.93 -7.79
C ASP A 178 18.19 -23.68 -8.63
N SER A 179 17.88 -22.57 -7.98
CA SER A 179 17.45 -21.33 -8.61
C SER A 179 18.14 -20.15 -7.91
N PRO A 180 18.69 -19.19 -8.67
CA PRO A 180 19.37 -18.04 -8.11
C PRO A 180 18.42 -17.20 -7.24
N GLY A 181 18.97 -16.57 -6.20
CA GLY A 181 18.24 -15.68 -5.32
C GLY A 181 18.67 -15.77 -3.86
N SER A 182 18.07 -14.92 -3.04
CA SER A 182 18.21 -14.93 -1.58
C SER A 182 16.92 -15.35 -0.90
N TYR A 183 17.05 -16.00 0.26
CA TYR A 183 15.93 -16.45 1.07
C TYR A 183 15.88 -15.68 2.39
N ARG A 184 14.71 -15.13 2.71
CA ARG A 184 14.46 -14.46 3.99
C ARG A 184 13.43 -15.24 4.77
N HIS A 185 13.81 -15.72 5.95
CA HIS A 185 12.90 -16.43 6.83
C HIS A 185 11.67 -15.58 7.15
N LEU A 186 10.48 -16.17 7.02
CA LEU A 186 9.21 -15.50 7.27
C LEU A 186 8.56 -16.04 8.53
N ASP A 187 8.16 -17.32 8.50
CA ASP A 187 7.58 -18.00 9.64
C ASP A 187 7.56 -19.53 9.43
N GLY A 188 7.86 -20.29 10.48
CA GLY A 188 7.92 -21.76 10.41
C GLY A 188 8.84 -22.24 9.27
N PRO A 189 8.38 -23.19 8.42
CA PRO A 189 9.14 -23.69 7.27
C PRO A 189 9.07 -22.77 6.02
N TRP A 190 8.49 -21.56 6.14
CA TRP A 190 8.30 -20.65 5.02
C TRP A 190 9.34 -19.53 4.98
N TYR A 191 9.83 -19.29 3.77
CA TYR A 191 10.80 -18.26 3.42
C TYR A 191 10.24 -17.41 2.30
N ILE A 192 10.59 -16.13 2.28
CA ILE A 192 10.43 -15.25 1.12
C ILE A 192 11.61 -15.53 0.21
N TRP A 193 11.34 -15.92 -1.04
CA TRP A 193 12.34 -16.05 -2.07
C TRP A 193 12.42 -14.74 -2.87
N ILE A 194 13.62 -14.20 -2.99
CA ILE A 194 13.92 -12.98 -3.71
C ILE A 194 14.89 -13.34 -4.83
N ASP A 195 14.40 -13.28 -6.06
CA ASP A 195 15.20 -13.50 -7.26
C ASP A 195 15.64 -12.14 -7.81
N GLU A 196 16.87 -11.77 -7.46
CA GLU A 196 17.56 -10.56 -7.91
C GLU A 196 18.34 -10.94 -9.18
N TRP A 197 17.86 -10.45 -10.32
CA TRP A 197 18.42 -10.72 -11.65
C TRP A 197 19.61 -9.79 -11.94
#